data_AF-A0A453CU84-F1
#
_entry.id   AF-A0A453CU84-F1
#
_cell.length_a   1.000
_cell.length_b   1.000
_cell.length_c   1.000
_cell.angle_alpha   90.00
_cell.angle_beta   90.00
_cell.angle_gamma   90.00
#
_symmetry.space_group_name_H-M   'P 1'
#
loop_
_entity.id
_entity.type
_entity.pdbx_description
1 polymer ?
#
loop_
_entity_poly.entity_id
_entity_poly.type
_entity_poly.pdbx_seq_one_letter_code
_entity_poly.pdbx_strand_id
1 'polypeptide(L)'
;MKDKFISVGLGPRQVAVMSAFFGPDQAATEEKLIADPDCRPWVEKYQRSRETVSRTDYEVDLITAVTKLSYLGQKINYEAYTYPKQKINLGKLKL
;
A
#
# COMPACT_ATOMS: atom_id res chain seq x y z
N MET A 1 -12.50 -11.17 6.79
CA MET A 1 -11.51 -10.22 6.20
C MET A 1 -11.95 -9.73 4.82
N LYS A 2 -12.25 -10.65 3.90
CA LYS A 2 -12.77 -10.34 2.55
C LYS A 2 -13.92 -9.32 2.54
N ASP A 3 -14.98 -9.55 3.32
CA ASP A 3 -16.16 -8.66 3.33
C ASP A 3 -15.83 -7.23 3.76
N LYS A 4 -14.86 -7.06 4.67
CA LYS A 4 -14.44 -5.73 5.09
C LYS A 4 -13.75 -4.96 3.97
N PHE A 5 -12.92 -5.65 3.18
CA PHE A 5 -12.28 -5.06 2.00
C PHE A 5 -13.30 -4.73 0.91
N ILE A 6 -14.29 -5.60 0.69
CA ILE A 6 -15.41 -5.34 -0.23
C ILE A 6 -16.19 -4.09 0.19
N SER A 7 -16.46 -3.93 1.49
CA SER A 7 -17.19 -2.76 2.00
C SER A 7 -16.50 -1.40 1.76
N VAL A 8 -15.19 -1.40 1.50
CA VAL A 8 -14.40 -0.19 1.21
C VAL A 8 -13.99 -0.09 -0.27
N GLY A 9 -14.62 -0.88 -1.15
CA GLY A 9 -14.36 -0.86 -2.60
C GLY A 9 -13.09 -1.59 -3.04
N LEU A 10 -12.52 -2.43 -2.17
CA LEU A 10 -11.41 -3.33 -2.47
C LEU A 10 -11.94 -4.78 -2.64
N GLY A 11 -11.04 -5.75 -2.81
CA GLY A 11 -11.43 -7.15 -3.02
C GLY A 11 -10.38 -8.17 -2.55
N PRO A 12 -10.58 -9.45 -2.91
CA PRO A 12 -9.74 -10.57 -2.47
C PRO A 12 -8.25 -10.40 -2.81
N ARG A 13 -7.95 -9.77 -3.96
CA ARG A 13 -6.57 -9.44 -4.37
C ARG A 13 -5.88 -8.55 -3.34
N GLN A 14 -6.55 -7.50 -2.87
CA GLN A 14 -5.96 -6.56 -1.91
C GLN A 14 -5.82 -7.19 -0.53
N VAL A 15 -6.74 -8.08 -0.15
CA VAL A 15 -6.60 -8.88 1.08
C VAL A 15 -5.33 -9.73 1.00
N ALA A 16 -5.11 -10.44 -0.10
CA ALA A 16 -3.95 -11.31 -0.26
C ALA A 16 -2.62 -10.53 -0.29
N VAL A 17 -2.54 -9.43 -1.04
CA VAL A 17 -1.28 -8.67 -1.16
C VAL A 17 -0.91 -7.94 0.14
N MET A 18 -1.91 -7.54 0.94
CA MET A 18 -1.71 -6.87 2.22
C MET A 18 -1.61 -7.85 3.41
N SER A 19 -1.29 -9.13 3.16
CA SER A 19 -1.23 -10.17 4.19
C SER A 19 -0.33 -9.80 5.39
N ALA A 20 0.78 -9.09 5.14
CA ALA A 20 1.70 -8.61 6.18
C ALA A 20 1.09 -7.55 7.13
N PHE A 21 -0.04 -6.92 6.78
CA PHE A 21 -0.67 -5.89 7.61
C PHE A 21 -1.65 -6.46 8.65
N PHE A 22 -1.94 -7.76 8.61
CA PHE A 22 -2.92 -8.39 9.51
C PHE A 22 -2.29 -9.05 10.73
N GLY A 23 -0.96 -9.11 10.82
CA GLY A 23 -0.26 -9.69 11.95
C GLY A 23 1.25 -9.75 11.75
N PRO A 24 2.01 -10.12 12.80
CA PRO A 24 3.46 -10.19 12.74
C PRO A 24 3.98 -11.38 11.90
N ASP A 25 3.15 -12.41 11.70
CA ASP A 25 3.48 -13.58 10.89
C ASP A 25 2.65 -13.59 9.60
N GLN A 26 3.32 -13.23 8.50
CA GLN A 26 2.73 -13.21 7.18
C GLN A 26 2.39 -14.62 6.68
N ALA A 27 3.24 -15.61 6.96
CA ALA A 27 3.04 -16.98 6.47
C ALA A 27 1.82 -17.63 7.12
N ALA A 28 1.69 -17.52 8.44
CA ALA A 28 0.52 -18.02 9.18
C ALA A 28 -0.79 -17.30 8.76
N THR A 29 -0.69 -16.03 8.36
CA THR A 29 -1.84 -15.29 7.82
C THR A 29 -2.23 -15.82 6.44
N GLU A 30 -1.25 -16.05 5.57
CA GLU A 30 -1.49 -16.56 4.22
C GLU A 30 -2.02 -17.99 4.20
N GLU A 31 -1.58 -18.85 5.11
CA GLU A 31 -2.15 -20.21 5.29
C GLU A 31 -3.66 -20.16 5.54
N LYS A 32 -4.11 -19.20 6.37
CA LYS A 32 -5.54 -18.99 6.62
C LYS A 32 -6.27 -18.42 5.40
N LEU A 33 -5.61 -17.58 4.60
CA LEU A 33 -6.20 -16.98 3.40
C LEU A 33 -6.32 -17.97 2.23
N ILE A 34 -5.44 -18.97 2.14
CA ILE A 34 -5.50 -20.04 1.14
C ILE A 34 -6.77 -20.89 1.27
N ALA A 35 -7.35 -20.97 2.48
CA ALA A 35 -8.62 -21.66 2.71
C ALA A 35 -9.81 -21.00 1.99
N ASP A 36 -9.72 -19.71 1.62
CA ASP A 36 -10.74 -19.01 0.85
C ASP A 36 -10.44 -19.12 -0.66
N PRO A 37 -11.31 -19.75 -1.48
CA PRO A 37 -11.12 -19.92 -2.91
C PRO A 37 -10.88 -18.61 -3.67
N ASP A 38 -11.47 -17.51 -3.22
CA ASP A 38 -11.32 -16.21 -3.88
C ASP A 38 -9.96 -15.57 -3.60
N CYS A 39 -9.37 -15.86 -2.43
CA CYS A 39 -8.08 -15.31 -2.01
C CYS A 39 -6.91 -16.18 -2.47
N ARG A 40 -7.10 -17.50 -2.51
CA ARG A 40 -6.08 -18.50 -2.87
C ARG A 40 -5.24 -18.16 -4.12
N PRO A 41 -5.82 -17.87 -5.30
CA PRO A 41 -5.00 -17.62 -6.49
C PRO A 41 -4.10 -16.38 -6.35
N TRP A 42 -4.53 -15.39 -5.57
CA TRP A 42 -3.74 -14.19 -5.29
C TRP A 42 -2.61 -14.47 -4.31
N VAL A 43 -2.89 -15.23 -3.25
CA VAL A 43 -1.85 -15.64 -2.28
C VAL A 43 -0.76 -16.43 -2.99
N GLU A 44 -1.13 -17.46 -3.77
CA GLU A 44 -0.17 -18.26 -4.54
C GLU A 44 0.62 -17.41 -5.55
N LYS A 45 -0.02 -16.43 -6.22
CA LYS A 45 0.68 -15.48 -7.10
C LYS A 45 1.75 -14.69 -6.34
N TYR A 46 1.40 -14.12 -5.19
CA TYR A 46 2.32 -13.27 -4.44
C TYR A 46 3.43 -14.06 -3.74
N GLN A 47 3.16 -15.30 -3.33
CA GLN A 47 4.20 -16.23 -2.88
C GLN A 47 5.23 -16.48 -4.00
N ARG A 48 4.78 -16.88 -5.20
CA ARG A 48 5.67 -17.04 -6.37
C ARG A 48 6.45 -15.77 -6.68
N SER A 49 5.83 -14.60 -6.56
CA SER A 49 6.53 -13.33 -6.77
C SER A 49 7.64 -13.13 -5.73
N ARG A 50 7.38 -13.37 -4.44
CA ARG A 50 8.38 -13.20 -3.37
C ARG A 50 9.51 -14.21 -3.37
N GLU A 51 9.33 -15.36 -4.03
CA GLU A 51 10.40 -16.32 -4.30
C GLU A 51 11.40 -15.80 -5.34
N THR A 52 11.00 -14.85 -6.20
CA THR A 52 11.93 -14.18 -7.12
C THR A 52 12.79 -13.16 -6.40
N VAL A 53 13.97 -12.87 -6.96
CA VAL A 53 14.90 -11.85 -6.42
C VAL A 53 14.25 -10.47 -6.37
N SER A 54 13.53 -10.08 -7.43
CA SER A 54 12.99 -8.73 -7.58
C SER A 54 11.61 -8.53 -6.99
N ARG A 55 10.84 -9.60 -6.71
CA ARG A 55 9.53 -9.58 -6.03
C ARG A 55 8.55 -8.51 -6.54
N THR A 56 8.65 -8.20 -7.84
CA THR A 56 8.12 -6.97 -8.44
C THR A 56 6.61 -6.91 -8.38
N ASP A 57 5.92 -7.98 -8.77
CA ASP A 57 4.45 -8.05 -8.73
C ASP A 57 3.90 -7.83 -7.33
N TYR A 58 4.53 -8.44 -6.31
CA TYR A 58 4.13 -8.26 -4.92
C TYR A 58 4.30 -6.82 -4.46
N GLU A 59 5.48 -6.21 -4.69
CA GLU A 59 5.77 -4.85 -4.24
C GLU A 59 4.88 -3.81 -4.94
N VAL A 60 4.72 -3.91 -6.26
CA VAL A 60 3.90 -2.98 -7.04
C VAL A 60 2.42 -3.07 -6.64
N ASP A 61 1.88 -4.28 -6.50
CA ASP A 61 0.49 -4.48 -6.13
C ASP A 61 0.22 -4.05 -4.67
N LEU A 62 1.19 -4.27 -3.78
CA LEU A 62 1.08 -3.83 -2.39
C LEU A 62 0.99 -2.31 -2.30
N ILE A 63 1.92 -1.60 -2.96
CA ILE A 63 1.91 -0.13 -3.01
C ILE A 63 0.62 0.38 -3.63
N THR A 64 0.13 -0.26 -4.69
CA THR A 64 -1.13 0.12 -5.35
C THR A 64 -2.32 0.00 -4.38
N ALA A 65 -2.39 -1.08 -3.60
CA ALA A 65 -3.45 -1.30 -2.62
C ALA A 65 -3.36 -0.30 -1.46
N VAL A 66 -2.18 -0.15 -0.86
CA VAL A 66 -1.94 0.78 0.26
C VAL A 66 -2.19 2.22 -0.15
N THR A 67 -1.80 2.61 -1.36
CA THR A 67 -2.03 3.96 -1.89
C THR A 67 -3.52 4.26 -1.96
N LYS A 68 -4.35 3.36 -2.50
CA LYS A 68 -5.81 3.56 -2.51
C LYS A 68 -6.39 3.63 -1.10
N LEU A 69 -5.91 2.79 -0.20
CA LEU A 69 -6.40 2.71 1.17
C LEU A 69 -6.05 3.98 1.97
N SER A 70 -4.87 4.56 1.77
CA SER A 70 -4.32 5.63 2.61
C SER A 70 -5.06 6.97 2.49
N TYR A 71 -5.75 7.23 1.38
CA TYR A 71 -6.54 8.44 1.18
C TYR A 71 -8.05 8.21 1.11
N LEU A 72 -8.57 7.04 1.53
CA LEU A 72 -10.01 6.78 1.52
C LEU A 72 -10.80 7.85 2.28
N GLY A 73 -11.73 8.51 1.59
CA GLY A 73 -12.57 9.58 2.14
C GLY A 73 -11.85 10.90 2.41
N GLN A 74 -10.55 11.00 2.11
CA GLN A 74 -9.75 12.20 2.33
C GLN A 74 -9.69 13.07 1.07
N LYS A 75 -9.73 14.39 1.26
CA LYS A 75 -9.36 15.38 0.22
C LYS A 75 -7.97 15.88 0.55
N ILE A 76 -6.98 15.51 -0.26
CA ILE A 76 -5.59 15.90 -0.04
C ILE A 76 -5.42 17.37 -0.40
N ASN A 77 -4.88 18.16 0.53
CA ASN A 77 -4.44 19.53 0.29
C ASN A 77 -3.05 19.46 -0.37
N TYR A 78 -2.98 19.81 -1.65
CA TYR A 78 -1.72 19.75 -2.41
C TYR A 78 -0.75 20.87 -2.03
N GLU A 79 -1.25 21.94 -1.40
CA GLU A 79 -0.45 23.04 -0.86
C GLU A 79 -0.03 22.80 0.60
N ALA A 80 -0.48 21.71 1.23
CA ALA A 80 -0.10 21.39 2.60
C ALA A 80 1.42 21.36 2.74
N TYR A 81 1.92 21.90 3.85
CA TYR A 81 3.35 22.04 4.15
C TYR A 81 4.12 22.99 3.22
N THR A 82 3.44 23.80 2.39
CA THR A 82 4.05 24.93 1.69
C THR A 82 4.26 26.10 2.65
N TYR A 83 5.38 26.80 2.53
CA TYR A 83 5.72 27.99 3.32
C TYR A 83 6.21 29.13 2.41
N PRO A 84 6.12 30.39 2.86
CA PRO A 84 6.61 31.52 2.09
C PRO A 84 8.09 31.33 1.72
N LYS A 85 8.41 31.51 0.43
CA LYS A 85 9.80 31.50 -0.04
C LYS A 85 10.56 32.65 0.62
N GLN A 86 11.63 32.34 1.36
CA GLN A 86 12.51 33.36 1.92
C GLN A 86 13.09 34.22 0.79
N LYS A 87 12.71 35.50 0.74
CA LYS A 87 13.28 36.45 -0.20
C LYS A 87 14.63 36.90 0.34
N ILE A 88 15.71 36.50 -0.31
CA ILE A 88 17.05 37.05 -0.03
C ILE A 88 17.05 38.49 -0.51
N ASN A 89 17.25 39.44 0.40
CA ASN A 89 17.45 40.83 0.02
C ASN A 89 18.91 41.00 -0.41
N LEU A 90 19.15 40.96 -1.73
CA LEU A 90 20.48 41.13 -2.32
C LEU A 90 21.12 42.49 -1.97
N GLY A 91 20.32 43.52 -1.65
CA GLY A 91 20.83 44.81 -1.17
C GLY A 91 21.36 44.79 0.27
N LYS A 92 21.13 43.71 1.03
CA LYS A 92 21.70 43.50 2.39
C LYS A 92 22.93 42.59 2.38
N LEU A 93 23.26 41.96 1.25
CA LEU A 93 24.54 41.28 1.08
C LEU A 93 25.61 42.36 0.87
N LYS A 94 26.33 42.69 1.94
CA LYS A 94 27.59 43.44 1.82
C LYS A 94 28.58 42.57 1.04
N LEU A 95 28.85 42.92 -0.21
CA LEU A 95 30.06 42.51 -0.94
C LEU A 95 31.26 43.28 -0.40
#